data_AF-A0A962Q7K0-F1
#
_entry.id   AF-A0A962Q7K0-F1
#
_cell.length_a   1.000
_cell.length_b   1.000
_cell.length_c   1.000
_cell.angle_alpha   90.00
_cell.angle_beta   90.00
_cell.angle_gamma   90.00
#
_symmetry.space_group_name_H-M   'P 1'
#
loop_
_entity.id
_entity.type
_entity.pdbx_description
1 polymer ?
#
loop_
_entity_poly.entity_id
_entity_poly.type
_entity_poly.pdbx_seq_one_letter_code
_entity_poly.pdbx_strand_id
1 'polypeptide(L)'
;MIKEGQSNERLKYRMYGLVPYNLSPIQQAIQFGHGVQEYNNKMFEELFKDKLKKDYKKHPLFYPFHKWANEDKTFIILNGGTTNKEPDIVTGEPKGTLNQNLLSLSINGVDVACFYEPDLGDQLTAIVFLVDERVWNKEKYPDFTPTNGLIRDITRQPFYKDWVSSIGGDKNAWLRSFLIQFRLA
;
A
#
# COMPACT_ATOMS: atom_id res chain seq x y z
N MET A 1 -25.91 1.90 -10.97
CA MET A 1 -25.09 0.98 -11.79
C MET A 1 -23.86 1.73 -12.29
N ILE A 2 -22.74 1.64 -11.58
CA ILE A 2 -21.45 2.10 -12.11
C ILE A 2 -20.91 0.95 -12.97
N LYS A 3 -20.69 1.21 -14.26
CA LYS A 3 -20.18 0.21 -15.21
C LYS A 3 -18.77 -0.21 -14.78
N GLU A 4 -18.55 -1.51 -14.60
CA GLU A 4 -17.30 -2.21 -14.23
C GLU A 4 -16.08 -2.00 -15.17
N GLY A 5 -16.12 -1.00 -16.06
CA GLY A 5 -15.03 -0.69 -17.00
C GLY A 5 -14.62 0.78 -17.06
N GLN A 6 -15.24 1.67 -16.28
CA GLN A 6 -14.80 3.06 -16.12
C GLN A 6 -14.22 3.23 -14.70
N SER A 7 -12.93 3.53 -14.56
CA SER A 7 -12.44 4.66 -13.74
C SER A 7 -10.99 4.58 -13.28
N ASN A 8 -10.30 3.42 -13.31
CA ASN A 8 -8.87 3.37 -12.95
C ASN A 8 -8.05 4.38 -13.77
N GLU A 9 -8.44 4.61 -15.03
CA GLU A 9 -7.81 5.58 -15.93
C GLU A 9 -7.81 7.05 -15.46
N ARG A 10 -8.68 7.38 -14.51
CA ARG A 10 -8.86 8.74 -14.00
C ARG A 10 -8.38 8.88 -12.57
N LEU A 11 -8.05 7.78 -11.90
CA LEU A 11 -7.58 7.82 -10.52
C LEU A 11 -6.15 8.32 -10.48
N LYS A 12 -5.80 9.10 -9.45
CA LYS A 12 -4.40 9.41 -9.15
C LYS A 12 -3.83 8.37 -8.20
N TYR A 13 -2.52 8.14 -8.29
CA TYR A 13 -1.81 7.15 -7.48
C TYR A 13 -0.64 7.79 -6.75
N ARG A 14 -0.37 7.31 -5.54
CA ARG A 14 0.81 7.67 -4.74
C ARG A 14 1.52 6.39 -4.32
N MET A 15 2.84 6.39 -4.37
CA MET A 15 3.63 5.32 -3.78
C MET A 15 3.90 5.65 -2.32
N TYR A 16 3.47 4.77 -1.44
CA TYR A 16 3.77 4.83 -0.02
C TYR A 16 4.97 3.95 0.28
N GLY A 17 5.83 4.41 1.18
CA GLY A 17 6.97 3.68 1.70
C GLY A 17 6.93 3.60 3.22
N LEU A 18 7.10 2.41 3.78
CA LEU A 18 7.34 2.20 5.21
C LEU A 18 8.81 1.87 5.42
N VAL A 19 9.51 2.66 6.23
CA VAL A 19 10.94 2.51 6.54
C VAL A 19 11.19 2.51 8.05
N PRO A 20 12.29 1.92 8.55
CA PRO A 20 12.60 1.93 9.97
C PRO A 20 12.81 3.35 10.51
N TYR A 21 12.18 3.69 11.65
CA TYR A 21 12.25 5.04 12.22
C TYR A 21 13.64 5.40 12.76
N ASN A 22 14.46 4.39 13.06
CA ASN A 22 15.77 4.53 13.69
C ASN A 22 16.89 4.88 12.71
N LEU A 23 16.60 4.89 11.40
CA LEU A 23 17.52 5.35 10.37
C LEU A 23 17.51 6.87 10.27
N SER A 24 18.64 7.48 9.88
CA SER A 24 18.65 8.91 9.56
C SER A 24 17.75 9.22 8.35
N PRO A 25 17.24 10.45 8.18
CA PRO A 25 16.38 10.79 7.05
C PRO A 25 16.98 10.49 5.67
N ILE A 26 18.30 10.68 5.52
CA ILE A 26 19.00 10.34 4.27
C ILE A 26 18.99 8.83 4.04
N GLN A 27 19.27 8.03 5.08
CA GLN A 27 19.23 6.58 4.98
C GLN A 27 17.81 6.08 4.70
N GLN A 28 16.80 6.64 5.35
CA GLN A 28 15.39 6.33 5.08
C GLN A 28 15.03 6.56 3.60
N ALA A 29 15.46 7.68 3.02
CA ALA A 29 15.25 7.98 1.61
C ALA A 29 15.98 7.00 0.68
N ILE A 30 17.20 6.58 1.03
CA ILE A 30 17.97 5.57 0.28
C ILE A 30 17.26 4.22 0.31
N GLN A 31 16.87 3.75 1.49
CA GLN A 31 16.16 2.47 1.66
C GLN A 31 14.82 2.48 0.91
N PHE A 32 14.09 3.59 0.99
CA PHE A 32 12.88 3.80 0.18
C PHE A 32 13.17 3.72 -1.32
N GLY A 33 14.24 4.38 -1.79
CA GLY A 33 14.68 4.33 -3.18
C GLY A 33 14.98 2.92 -3.67
N HIS A 34 15.65 2.10 -2.85
CA HIS A 34 15.82 0.67 -3.15
C HIS A 34 14.48 -0.05 -3.25
N GLY A 35 13.57 0.17 -2.31
CA GLY A 35 12.22 -0.40 -2.36
C GLY A 35 11.47 -0.03 -3.66
N VAL A 36 11.56 1.23 -4.09
CA VAL A 36 10.98 1.68 -5.37
C VAL A 36 11.58 0.91 -6.56
N GLN A 37 12.89 0.69 -6.56
CA GLN A 37 13.54 -0.10 -7.61
C GLN A 37 13.06 -1.56 -7.59
N GLU A 38 12.88 -2.17 -6.42
CA GLU A 38 12.29 -3.50 -6.30
C GLU A 38 10.86 -3.57 -6.82
N TYR A 39 10.06 -2.51 -6.60
CA TYR A 39 8.72 -2.42 -7.19
C TYR A 39 8.78 -2.37 -8.71
N ASN A 40 9.71 -1.58 -9.27
CA ASN A 40 9.91 -1.52 -10.72
C ASN A 40 10.34 -2.87 -11.31
N ASN A 41 11.26 -3.57 -10.65
CA ASN A 41 11.71 -4.91 -11.05
C ASN A 41 10.54 -5.90 -11.02
N LYS A 42 9.78 -5.92 -9.93
CA LYS A 42 8.57 -6.75 -9.78
C LYS A 42 7.56 -6.47 -10.89
N MET A 43 7.26 -5.20 -11.17
CA MET A 43 6.34 -4.85 -12.26
C MET A 43 6.89 -5.23 -13.62
N PHE A 44 8.21 -5.12 -13.83
CA PHE A 44 8.84 -5.57 -15.06
C PHE A 44 8.64 -7.08 -15.27
N GLU A 45 8.88 -7.87 -14.23
CA GLU A 45 8.69 -9.32 -14.26
C GLU A 45 7.22 -9.73 -14.40
N GLU A 46 6.31 -9.14 -13.62
CA GLU A 46 4.89 -9.52 -13.64
C GLU A 46 4.21 -9.13 -14.97
N LEU A 47 4.52 -7.95 -15.49
CA LEU A 47 3.84 -7.40 -16.66
C LEU A 47 4.52 -7.76 -17.99
N PHE A 48 5.84 -8.01 -17.99
CA PHE A 48 6.62 -8.08 -19.24
C PHE A 48 7.52 -9.32 -19.38
N LYS A 49 7.54 -10.26 -18.42
CA LYS A 49 8.35 -11.51 -18.51
C LYS A 49 8.00 -12.38 -19.72
N ASP A 50 6.72 -12.44 -20.09
CA ASP A 50 6.29 -13.04 -21.35
C ASP A 50 6.07 -11.94 -22.40
N LYS A 51 7.12 -11.57 -23.16
CA LYS A 51 7.04 -10.61 -24.29
C LYS A 51 5.98 -10.96 -25.35
N LEU A 52 5.34 -12.13 -25.24
CA LEU A 52 4.28 -12.65 -26.12
C LEU A 52 2.86 -12.48 -25.56
N LYS A 53 2.68 -12.06 -24.30
CA LYS A 53 1.34 -11.76 -23.76
C LYS A 53 0.84 -10.44 -24.36
N LYS A 54 0.12 -10.54 -25.48
CA LYS A 54 -0.56 -9.41 -26.14
C LYS A 54 -1.48 -8.60 -25.20
N ASP A 55 -1.83 -9.18 -24.06
CA ASP A 55 -2.80 -8.65 -23.10
C ASP A 55 -2.20 -8.12 -21.78
N TYR A 56 -0.91 -7.80 -21.70
CA TYR A 56 -0.31 -7.23 -20.47
C TYR A 56 -1.06 -5.99 -19.93
N LYS A 57 -1.68 -5.21 -20.83
CA LYS A 57 -2.53 -4.06 -20.48
C LYS A 57 -3.79 -4.44 -19.69
N LYS A 58 -4.22 -5.70 -19.74
CA LYS A 58 -5.35 -6.23 -18.96
C LYS A 58 -4.96 -6.62 -17.54
N HIS A 59 -3.66 -6.65 -17.22
CA HIS A 59 -3.21 -6.94 -15.86
C HIS A 59 -3.69 -5.83 -14.92
N PRO A 60 -4.28 -6.16 -13.75
CA PRO A 60 -4.86 -5.16 -12.84
C PRO A 60 -3.84 -4.13 -12.33
N LEU A 61 -2.54 -4.49 -12.30
CA LEU A 61 -1.46 -3.60 -11.89
C LEU A 61 -0.89 -2.73 -13.00
N PHE A 62 -1.15 -3.05 -14.28
CA PHE A 62 -0.57 -2.32 -15.40
C PHE A 62 -0.95 -0.84 -15.33
N TYR A 63 -2.24 -0.54 -15.24
CA TYR A 63 -2.70 0.85 -15.28
C TYR A 63 -2.25 1.66 -14.05
N PRO A 64 -2.46 1.20 -12.79
CA PRO A 64 -1.95 1.89 -11.60
C PRO A 64 -0.46 2.22 -11.69
N PHE A 65 0.36 1.22 -12.04
CA PHE A 65 1.80 1.39 -12.15
C PHE A 65 2.18 2.34 -13.28
N HIS A 66 1.61 2.14 -14.47
CA HIS A 66 1.92 2.95 -15.65
C HIS A 66 1.56 4.42 -15.41
N LYS A 67 0.38 4.70 -14.85
CA LYS A 67 -0.05 6.06 -14.55
C LYS A 67 0.85 6.71 -13.50
N TRP A 68 1.13 6.03 -12.40
CA TRP A 68 2.01 6.57 -11.37
C TRP A 68 3.41 6.86 -11.90
N ALA A 69 4.02 5.88 -12.60
CA ALA A 69 5.40 5.98 -13.07
C ALA A 69 5.58 7.07 -14.14
N ASN A 70 4.56 7.31 -14.97
CA ASN A 70 4.66 8.24 -16.10
C ASN A 70 4.03 9.62 -15.83
N GLU A 71 3.09 9.72 -14.89
CA GLU A 71 2.33 10.96 -14.65
C GLU A 71 2.42 11.41 -13.19
N ASP A 72 1.80 10.68 -12.25
CA ASP A 72 1.56 11.18 -10.88
C ASP A 72 2.85 11.34 -10.06
N LYS A 73 3.79 10.40 -10.19
CA LYS A 73 5.15 10.38 -9.60
C LYS A 73 5.26 10.88 -8.15
N THR A 74 4.22 10.66 -7.35
CA THR A 74 4.16 11.13 -5.97
C THR A 74 4.62 10.02 -5.04
N PHE A 75 5.49 10.36 -4.10
CA PHE A 75 5.98 9.47 -3.05
C PHE A 75 5.59 10.01 -1.67
N ILE A 76 5.25 9.11 -0.75
CA ILE A 76 4.99 9.42 0.66
C ILE A 76 5.80 8.43 1.50
N ILE A 77 6.82 8.92 2.21
CA ILE A 77 7.68 8.09 3.06
C ILE A 77 7.19 8.23 4.51
N LEU A 78 6.97 7.10 5.16
CA LEU A 78 6.38 6.98 6.48
C LEU A 78 7.26 6.14 7.41
N ASN A 79 7.22 6.50 8.69
CA ASN A 79 7.83 5.72 9.76
C ASN A 79 7.08 4.39 9.93
N GLY A 80 7.68 3.31 9.45
CA GLY A 80 7.12 1.97 9.45
C GLY A 80 7.40 1.14 10.70
N GLY A 81 8.25 1.65 11.62
CA GLY A 81 8.53 1.01 12.90
C GLY A 81 9.95 0.43 13.00
N THR A 82 10.07 -0.76 13.58
CA THR A 82 11.34 -1.49 13.78
C THR A 82 11.43 -2.71 12.89
N THR A 83 12.65 -3.12 12.53
CA THR A 83 12.91 -4.40 11.84
C THR A 83 13.37 -5.45 12.83
N ASN A 84 12.71 -6.60 12.83
CA ASN A 84 13.15 -7.82 13.50
C ASN A 84 12.32 -9.01 12.95
N LYS A 85 13.00 -9.92 12.25
CA LYS A 85 12.39 -11.11 11.63
C LYS A 85 12.21 -12.29 12.59
N GLU A 86 12.77 -12.22 13.80
CA GLU A 86 12.57 -13.28 14.78
C GLU A 86 11.09 -13.38 15.15
N PRO A 87 10.54 -14.60 15.20
CA PRO A 87 9.17 -14.80 15.66
C PRO A 87 9.08 -14.57 17.17
N ASP A 88 7.97 -13.99 17.60
CA ASP A 88 7.53 -13.98 18.98
C ASP A 88 7.17 -15.41 19.42
N ILE A 89 7.56 -15.79 20.63
CA ILE A 89 7.39 -17.16 21.14
C ILE A 89 5.92 -17.52 21.41
N VAL A 90 5.05 -16.52 21.60
CA VAL A 90 3.63 -16.71 21.92
C VAL A 90 2.79 -16.62 20.65
N THR A 91 2.98 -15.56 19.86
CA THR A 91 2.12 -15.32 18.68
C THR A 91 2.65 -15.96 17.40
N GLY A 92 3.95 -16.26 17.33
CA GLY A 92 4.63 -16.71 16.11
C GLY A 92 4.85 -15.59 15.09
N GLU A 93 4.39 -14.36 15.36
CA GLU A 93 4.55 -13.21 14.47
C GLU A 93 5.94 -12.58 14.62
N PRO A 94 6.48 -11.92 13.58
CA PRO A 94 7.75 -11.20 13.70
C PRO A 94 7.70 -10.13 14.81
N LYS A 95 8.78 -9.98 15.58
CA LYS A 95 8.88 -8.96 16.64
C LYS A 95 8.95 -7.52 16.10
N GLY A 96 9.44 -7.33 14.88
CA GLY A 96 9.59 -6.02 14.25
C GLY A 96 8.25 -5.48 13.77
N THR A 97 7.90 -4.26 14.15
CA THR A 97 6.62 -3.65 13.72
C THR A 97 6.59 -3.39 12.22
N LEU A 98 7.73 -3.15 11.56
CA LEU A 98 7.80 -3.10 10.10
C LEU A 98 7.49 -4.46 9.47
N ASN A 99 7.99 -5.56 10.05
CA ASN A 99 7.70 -6.92 9.60
C ASN A 99 6.22 -7.29 9.81
N GLN A 100 5.61 -6.86 10.93
CA GLN A 100 4.17 -7.02 11.17
C GLN A 100 3.33 -6.21 10.16
N ASN A 101 3.78 -5.00 9.80
CA ASN A 101 3.14 -4.20 8.76
C ASN A 101 3.20 -4.90 7.39
N LEU A 102 4.32 -5.55 7.04
CA LEU A 102 4.43 -6.37 5.83
C LEU A 102 3.42 -7.51 5.83
N LEU A 103 3.32 -8.25 6.94
CA LEU A 103 2.34 -9.33 7.10
C LEU A 103 0.90 -8.80 6.92
N SER A 104 0.59 -7.67 7.56
CA SER A 104 -0.72 -7.03 7.48
C SER A 104 -1.07 -6.61 6.05
N LEU A 105 -0.14 -6.00 5.32
CA LEU A 105 -0.31 -5.62 3.92
C LEU A 105 -0.55 -6.84 3.03
N SER A 106 0.20 -7.92 3.25
CA SER A 106 0.08 -9.17 2.50
C SER A 106 -1.28 -9.85 2.73
N ILE A 107 -1.72 -9.99 3.98
CA ILE A 107 -3.02 -10.59 4.34
C ILE A 107 -4.19 -9.80 3.74
N ASN A 108 -4.04 -8.48 3.59
CA ASN A 108 -5.06 -7.60 3.01
C ASN A 108 -4.94 -7.43 1.48
N GLY A 109 -4.12 -8.25 0.81
CA GLY A 109 -4.02 -8.29 -0.66
C GLY A 109 -3.43 -7.01 -1.26
N VAL A 110 -2.51 -6.35 -0.55
CA VAL A 110 -1.79 -5.19 -1.08
C VAL A 110 -0.54 -5.66 -1.81
N ASP A 111 -0.39 -5.25 -3.07
CA ASP A 111 0.79 -5.51 -3.86
C ASP A 111 1.95 -4.64 -3.39
N VAL A 112 2.87 -5.27 -2.65
CA VAL A 112 4.07 -4.64 -2.11
C VAL A 112 5.32 -5.08 -2.87
N ALA A 113 6.37 -4.28 -2.74
CA ALA A 113 7.76 -4.71 -2.93
C ALA A 113 8.56 -4.38 -1.67
N CYS A 114 9.59 -5.18 -1.39
CA CYS A 114 10.38 -5.07 -0.18
C CYS A 114 11.86 -4.96 -0.54
N PHE A 115 12.60 -4.18 0.24
CA PHE A 115 14.06 -4.19 0.19
C PHE A 115 14.62 -4.70 1.51
N TYR A 116 15.62 -5.56 1.39
CA TYR A 116 16.37 -6.12 2.52
C TYR A 116 17.80 -5.66 2.38
N GLU A 117 18.29 -4.90 3.35
CA GLU A 117 19.62 -4.28 3.31
C GLU A 117 20.70 -5.29 3.74
N PRO A 118 21.58 -5.75 2.83
CA PRO A 118 22.63 -6.71 3.17
C PRO A 118 23.58 -6.18 4.24
N ASP A 119 23.90 -4.89 4.21
CA ASP A 119 24.83 -4.27 5.16
C ASP A 119 24.25 -4.13 6.57
N LEU A 120 22.93 -4.34 6.72
CA LEU A 120 22.24 -4.37 8.00
C LEU A 120 21.84 -5.79 8.41
N GLY A 121 22.47 -6.82 7.85
CA GLY A 121 22.22 -8.23 8.20
C GLY A 121 20.94 -8.78 7.58
N ASP A 122 20.71 -8.45 6.31
CA ASP A 122 19.54 -8.83 5.51
C ASP A 122 18.22 -8.47 6.20
N GLN A 123 18.18 -7.28 6.81
CA GLN A 123 17.02 -6.77 7.53
C GLN A 123 16.07 -6.06 6.58
N LEU A 124 14.77 -6.16 6.86
CA LEU A 124 13.76 -5.44 6.10
C LEU A 124 13.90 -3.95 6.37
N THR A 125 14.18 -3.17 5.33
CA THR A 125 14.44 -1.73 5.46
C THR A 125 13.51 -0.87 4.63
N ALA A 126 12.77 -1.45 3.69
CA ALA A 126 11.68 -0.76 3.02
C ALA A 126 10.56 -1.71 2.62
N ILE A 127 9.32 -1.24 2.75
CA ILE A 127 8.14 -1.79 2.10
C ILE A 127 7.53 -0.68 1.26
N VAL A 128 7.33 -0.89 -0.03
CA VAL A 128 6.69 0.10 -0.91
C VAL A 128 5.47 -0.49 -1.59
N PHE A 129 4.44 0.34 -1.80
CA PHE A 129 3.20 -0.06 -2.45
C PHE A 129 2.47 1.14 -3.06
N LEU A 130 1.67 0.87 -4.09
CA LEU A 130 0.84 1.88 -4.74
C LEU A 130 -0.54 1.98 -4.09
N VAL A 131 -1.00 3.22 -3.93
CA VAL A 131 -2.28 3.55 -3.31
C VAL A 131 -3.04 4.50 -4.21
N ASP A 132 -4.28 4.15 -4.56
CA ASP A 132 -5.16 5.00 -5.36
C ASP A 132 -5.82 6.10 -4.53
N GLU A 133 -6.22 7.19 -5.21
CA GLU A 133 -6.76 8.39 -4.57
C GLU A 133 -8.03 8.18 -3.72
N ARG A 134 -8.75 7.08 -3.90
CA ARG A 134 -9.90 6.75 -3.05
C ARG A 134 -9.47 6.38 -1.64
N VAL A 135 -8.18 6.28 -1.34
CA VAL A 135 -7.68 6.10 0.04
C VAL A 135 -7.35 7.45 0.70
N TRP A 136 -6.72 8.38 -0.02
CA TRP A 136 -6.17 9.60 0.58
C TRP A 136 -6.92 10.90 0.24
N ASN A 137 -7.70 10.93 -0.84
CA ASN A 137 -8.46 12.12 -1.24
C ASN A 137 -9.84 12.12 -0.55
N LYS A 138 -9.88 12.63 0.68
CA LYS A 138 -11.09 12.67 1.51
C LYS A 138 -12.12 13.69 1.05
N GLU A 139 -11.73 14.70 0.28
CA GLU A 139 -12.66 15.68 -0.30
C GLU A 139 -13.48 15.03 -1.42
N LYS A 140 -12.81 14.32 -2.32
CA LYS A 140 -13.46 13.61 -3.44
C LYS A 140 -14.16 12.33 -3.00
N TYR A 141 -13.60 11.64 -2.00
CA TYR A 141 -14.12 10.40 -1.45
C TYR A 141 -14.23 10.53 0.08
N PRO A 142 -15.32 11.09 0.61
CA PRO A 142 -15.49 11.30 2.05
C PRO A 142 -15.41 10.03 2.88
N ASP A 143 -14.96 10.17 4.13
CA ASP A 143 -15.01 9.09 5.13
C ASP A 143 -16.46 8.73 5.46
N PHE A 144 -16.71 7.46 5.81
CA PHE A 144 -18.05 7.02 6.19
C PHE A 144 -18.51 7.73 7.46
N THR A 145 -19.72 8.30 7.43
CA THR A 145 -20.33 8.98 8.57
C THR A 145 -21.48 8.14 9.12
N PRO A 146 -21.37 7.58 10.34
CA PRO A 146 -22.44 6.78 10.94
C PRO A 146 -23.69 7.61 11.22
N THR A 147 -24.87 7.06 10.94
CA THR A 147 -26.16 7.76 11.01
C THR A 147 -26.51 8.27 12.42
N ASN A 148 -26.05 7.59 13.48
CA ASN A 148 -26.44 7.88 14.87
C ASN A 148 -25.24 8.15 15.80
N GLY A 149 -24.04 8.43 15.25
CA GLY A 149 -22.82 8.66 16.07
C GLY A 149 -22.35 7.47 16.92
N LEU A 150 -23.05 6.33 16.88
CA LEU A 150 -22.72 5.11 17.60
C LEU A 150 -21.66 4.31 16.84
N ILE A 151 -20.45 4.27 17.39
CA ILE A 151 -19.23 3.68 16.80
C ILE A 151 -19.13 2.15 17.00
N ARG A 152 -20.07 1.52 17.72
CA ARG A 152 -19.88 0.16 18.26
C ARG A 152 -19.56 -0.91 17.20
N ASP A 153 -20.06 -0.77 15.97
CA ASP A 153 -19.57 -1.49 14.79
C ASP A 153 -20.00 -0.75 13.51
N ILE A 154 -19.08 -0.02 12.88
CA ILE A 154 -19.36 0.73 11.66
C ILE A 154 -19.73 -0.19 10.48
N THR A 155 -19.27 -1.43 10.49
CA THR A 155 -19.45 -2.38 9.37
C THR A 155 -20.88 -2.87 9.23
N ARG A 156 -21.68 -2.76 10.31
CA ARG A 156 -23.10 -3.11 10.37
C ARG A 156 -24.03 -1.93 10.08
N GLN A 157 -23.48 -0.73 9.90
CA GLN A 157 -24.29 0.45 9.62
C GLN A 157 -24.91 0.34 8.22
N PRO A 158 -26.14 0.87 8.04
CA PRO A 158 -26.73 1.01 6.71
C PRO A 158 -25.77 1.73 5.75
N PHE A 159 -25.76 1.34 4.48
CA PHE A 159 -24.93 1.93 3.43
C PHE A 159 -23.41 1.76 3.58
N TYR A 160 -22.90 1.10 4.64
CA TYR A 160 -21.46 0.87 4.79
C TYR A 160 -20.89 0.08 3.60
N LYS A 161 -21.58 -0.98 3.17
CA LYS A 161 -21.16 -1.78 2.00
C LYS A 161 -21.17 -0.97 0.69
N ASP A 162 -22.12 -0.05 0.56
CA ASP A 162 -22.19 0.86 -0.60
C ASP A 162 -21.02 1.84 -0.58
N TRP A 163 -20.67 2.36 0.59
CA TRP A 163 -19.49 3.20 0.78
C TRP A 163 -18.20 2.45 0.46
N VAL A 164 -18.00 1.25 1.01
CA VAL A 164 -16.85 0.38 0.71
C VAL A 164 -16.73 0.16 -0.79
N SER A 165 -17.84 -0.16 -1.47
CA SER A 165 -17.86 -0.32 -2.92
C SER A 165 -17.46 0.98 -3.65
N SER A 166 -17.94 2.13 -3.17
CA SER A 166 -17.64 3.44 -3.77
C SER A 166 -16.17 3.84 -3.65
N ILE A 167 -15.47 3.40 -2.60
CA ILE A 167 -14.05 3.69 -2.38
C ILE A 167 -13.11 2.62 -2.94
N GLY A 168 -13.61 1.64 -3.69
CA GLY A 168 -12.78 0.62 -4.35
C GLY A 168 -12.63 -0.69 -3.58
N GLY A 169 -13.52 -0.97 -2.62
CA GLY A 169 -13.62 -2.25 -1.93
C GLY A 169 -12.89 -2.31 -0.58
N ASP A 170 -12.92 -3.49 0.04
CA ASP A 170 -12.42 -3.71 1.40
C ASP A 170 -10.93 -3.37 1.55
N LYS A 171 -10.12 -3.64 0.51
CA LYS A 171 -8.69 -3.28 0.50
C LYS A 171 -8.47 -1.78 0.72
N ASN A 172 -9.24 -0.93 0.05
CA ASN A 172 -9.13 0.52 0.19
C ASN A 172 -9.71 1.01 1.52
N ALA A 173 -10.81 0.42 1.98
CA ALA A 173 -11.37 0.70 3.31
C ALA A 173 -10.36 0.39 4.42
N TRP A 174 -9.68 -0.76 4.31
CA TRP A 174 -8.61 -1.15 5.21
C TRP A 174 -7.39 -0.23 5.10
N LEU A 175 -6.91 0.07 3.89
CA LEU A 175 -5.78 0.97 3.69
C LEU A 175 -6.00 2.37 4.28
N ARG A 176 -7.23 2.89 4.24
CA ARG A 176 -7.59 4.16 4.91
C ARG A 176 -7.30 4.11 6.40
N SER A 177 -7.78 3.06 7.08
CA SER A 177 -7.56 2.86 8.50
C SER A 177 -6.09 2.57 8.82
N PHE A 178 -5.45 1.73 8.01
CA PHE A 178 -4.06 1.32 8.16
C PHE A 178 -3.09 2.49 8.05
N LEU A 179 -3.29 3.41 7.12
CA LEU A 179 -2.35 4.52 6.89
C LEU A 179 -2.42 5.63 7.94
N ILE A 180 -3.55 5.80 8.65
CA ILE A 180 -3.76 6.87 9.63
C ILE A 180 -2.79 6.80 10.82
N GLN A 181 -2.33 5.60 11.16
CA GLN A 181 -1.46 5.39 12.32
C GLN A 181 -0.03 5.92 12.10
N PHE A 182 0.40 6.09 10.85
CA PHE A 182 1.78 6.43 10.55
C PHE A 182 2.05 7.93 10.57
N ARG A 183 3.33 8.28 10.69
CA ARG A 183 3.86 9.64 10.60
C ARG A 183 4.84 9.70 9.43
N LEU A 184 5.02 10.90 8.86
CA LEU A 184 6.08 11.13 7.88
C LEU A 184 7.43 10.77 8.51
N ALA A 185 8.27 10.12 7.71
CA ALA A 185 9.62 9.73 8.09
C ALA A 185 10.57 10.94 8.12
#